data_AF-A0A4Y8L9X2-F1
#
_entry.id   AF-A0A4Y8L9X2-F1
#
_cell.length_a   1.000
_cell.length_b   1.000
_cell.length_c   1.000
_cell.angle_alpha   90.00
_cell.angle_beta   90.00
_cell.angle_gamma   90.00
#
_symmetry.space_group_name_H-M   'P 1'
#
loop_
_entity.id
_entity.type
_entity.pdbx_description
1 polymer ?
#
loop_
_entity_poly.entity_id
_entity_poly.type
_entity_poly.pdbx_seq_one_letter_code
_entity_poly.pdbx_strand_id
1 'polypeptide(L)'
;MECKGLDREGLDAKSDIYKKWLAKYSLAPIGNLKPLWAYIPEKKDIVYNADIIKLIEVTNLGRSFDLNNIFKDDVRSNSRILNILERWNRRLDVDPPTIIRNNDSYIFKDGRHRTIAAYYLQAKTIPVFLKK
;
A
#
# COMPACT_ATOMS: atom_id res chain seq x y z
N MET A 1 -15.97 -18.30 -3.48
CA MET A 1 -14.99 -17.90 -4.52
C MET A 1 -13.81 -17.33 -3.77
N GLU A 2 -12.78 -18.16 -3.56
CA GLU A 2 -11.59 -17.74 -2.82
C GLU A 2 -10.83 -16.70 -3.63
N CYS A 3 -10.46 -15.62 -2.97
CA CYS A 3 -9.64 -14.57 -3.55
C CYS A 3 -8.31 -15.20 -3.98
N LYS A 4 -8.12 -15.41 -5.28
CA LYS A 4 -6.81 -15.79 -5.84
C LYS A 4 -5.91 -14.57 -5.81
N GLY A 5 -5.56 -14.14 -4.61
CA GLY A 5 -4.63 -13.06 -4.37
C GLY A 5 -3.31 -13.39 -5.03
N LEU A 6 -2.66 -12.36 -5.56
CA LEU A 6 -1.28 -12.33 -6.02
C LEU A 6 -0.25 -12.69 -4.90
N ASP A 7 -0.69 -13.39 -3.84
CA ASP A 7 0.14 -14.02 -2.81
C ASP A 7 1.08 -15.11 -3.36
N ARG A 8 0.98 -15.44 -4.67
CA ARG A 8 1.74 -16.52 -5.32
C ARG A 8 2.98 -16.11 -6.10
N GLU A 9 3.36 -14.83 -6.21
CA GLU A 9 4.65 -14.50 -6.84
C GLU A 9 5.88 -14.72 -5.95
N GLY A 10 5.72 -15.28 -4.74
CA GLY A 10 6.81 -16.00 -4.07
C GLY A 10 8.13 -15.23 -3.96
N LEU A 11 8.07 -13.91 -3.80
CA LEU A 11 9.27 -13.08 -3.64
C LEU A 11 9.84 -13.32 -2.26
N ASP A 12 10.66 -14.35 -2.16
CA ASP A 12 11.52 -14.60 -1.02
C ASP A 12 12.82 -13.78 -1.13
N ALA A 13 13.58 -13.72 -0.04
CA ALA A 13 14.81 -12.93 0.05
C ALA A 13 15.91 -13.42 -0.91
N LYS A 14 15.81 -14.68 -1.37
CA LYS A 14 16.77 -15.32 -2.24
C LYS A 14 16.47 -15.04 -3.71
N SER A 15 15.24 -14.64 -4.03
CA SER A 15 14.81 -14.26 -5.38
C SER A 15 15.64 -13.09 -5.92
N ASP A 16 16.20 -13.30 -7.12
CA ASP A 16 16.89 -12.24 -7.85
C ASP A 16 15.94 -11.10 -8.25
N ILE A 17 14.65 -11.42 -8.43
CA ILE A 17 13.61 -10.41 -8.69
C ILE A 17 13.43 -9.53 -7.45
N TYR A 18 13.36 -10.11 -6.25
CA TYR A 18 13.26 -9.36 -5.00
C TYR A 18 14.44 -8.40 -4.85
N LYS A 19 15.68 -8.90 -4.99
CA LYS A 19 16.88 -8.08 -4.88
C LYS A 19 16.91 -6.96 -5.91
N LYS A 20 16.54 -7.26 -7.17
CA LYS A 20 16.48 -6.27 -8.25
C LYS A 20 15.44 -5.19 -7.98
N TRP A 21 14.25 -5.55 -7.52
CA TRP A 21 13.20 -4.60 -7.18
C TRP A 21 13.55 -3.78 -5.95
N LEU A 22 14.10 -4.42 -4.92
CA LEU A 22 14.58 -3.73 -3.73
C LEU A 22 15.61 -2.67 -4.12
N ALA A 23 16.65 -3.03 -4.88
CA ALA A 23 17.66 -2.07 -5.35
C ALA A 23 17.06 -0.96 -6.22
N LYS A 24 16.12 -1.30 -7.11
CA LYS A 24 15.41 -0.32 -7.97
C LYS A 24 14.63 0.70 -7.14
N TYR A 25 13.97 0.26 -6.07
CA TYR A 25 13.00 1.06 -5.34
C TYR A 25 13.50 1.61 -4.01
N SER A 26 14.63 1.15 -3.45
CA SER A 26 15.15 1.66 -2.18
C SER A 26 16.22 2.75 -2.33
N LEU A 27 16.90 2.81 -3.48
CA LEU A 27 18.13 3.61 -3.64
C LEU A 27 17.96 4.96 -4.35
N ALA A 28 16.79 5.26 -4.94
CA ALA A 28 16.60 6.51 -5.69
C ALA A 28 15.19 7.08 -5.49
N PRO A 29 15.04 8.42 -5.48
CA PRO A 29 13.71 9.00 -5.60
C PRO A 29 13.10 8.54 -6.92
N ILE A 30 11.98 7.82 -6.84
CA ILE A 30 11.25 7.34 -8.01
C ILE A 30 10.51 8.54 -8.61
N GLY A 31 11.26 9.47 -9.20
CA GLY A 31 10.83 10.85 -9.47
C GLY A 31 9.60 11.02 -10.35
N ASN A 32 9.05 9.94 -10.91
CA ASN A 32 7.88 9.96 -11.79
C ASN A 32 6.84 8.87 -11.51
N LEU A 33 7.03 8.02 -10.50
CA LEU A 33 6.05 6.99 -10.18
C LEU A 33 4.92 7.58 -9.34
N LYS A 34 3.68 7.36 -9.78
CA LYS A 34 2.48 7.82 -9.08
C LYS A 34 1.60 6.62 -8.76
N PRO A 35 0.93 6.60 -7.59
CA PRO A 35 -0.09 5.60 -7.31
C PRO A 35 -1.17 5.59 -8.39
N LEU A 36 -1.52 4.40 -8.86
CA LEU A 36 -2.63 4.18 -9.78
C LEU A 36 -3.70 3.35 -9.09
N TRP A 37 -4.87 3.94 -8.93
CA TRP A 37 -6.01 3.34 -8.24
C TRP A 37 -7.12 3.05 -9.24
N ALA A 38 -7.75 1.90 -9.10
CA ALA A 38 -9.02 1.62 -9.76
C ALA A 38 -9.98 1.00 -8.76
N TYR A 39 -11.23 1.40 -8.86
CA TYR A 39 -12.29 0.89 -8.03
C TYR A 39 -13.62 1.08 -8.74
N ILE A 40 -14.47 0.07 -8.63
CA ILE A 40 -15.89 0.18 -8.93
C ILE A 40 -16.58 0.16 -7.57
N PRO A 41 -17.01 1.31 -7.04
CA PRO A 41 -17.65 1.34 -5.74
C PRO A 41 -18.95 0.53 -5.82
N GLU A 42 -19.12 -0.43 -4.91
CA GLU A 42 -20.41 -1.10 -4.77
C GLU A 42 -21.44 -0.11 -4.20
N LYS A 43 -22.75 -0.38 -4.34
CA LYS A 43 -23.84 0.52 -3.92
C LYS A 43 -23.75 1.04 -2.47
N LYS A 44 -22.98 0.40 -1.59
CA LYS A 44 -22.80 0.76 -0.18
C LYS A 44 -21.39 1.24 0.18
N ASP A 45 -20.46 1.23 -0.76
CA ASP A 45 -19.09 1.67 -0.49
C ASP A 45 -19.01 3.20 -0.50
N ILE A 46 -18.55 3.78 0.60
CA ILE A 46 -18.20 5.19 0.66
C ILE A 46 -16.73 5.31 0.28
N VAL A 47 -16.44 6.00 -0.82
CA VAL A 47 -15.06 6.33 -1.20
C VAL A 47 -14.72 7.72 -0.69
N TYR A 48 -13.62 7.83 0.05
CA TYR A 48 -13.11 9.09 0.56
C TYR A 48 -11.69 9.31 0.07
N ASN A 49 -11.39 10.50 -0.44
CA ASN A 49 -10.01 10.89 -0.74
C ASN A 49 -9.39 11.44 0.54
N ALA A 50 -8.61 10.59 1.22
CA ALA A 50 -7.96 10.92 2.48
C ALA A 50 -6.62 11.60 2.24
N ASP A 51 -6.31 12.61 3.07
CA ASP A 51 -4.93 13.05 3.28
C ASP A 51 -4.14 11.89 3.89
N ILE A 52 -2.99 11.55 3.28
CA ILE A 52 -2.27 10.33 3.66
C ILE A 52 -1.67 10.43 5.06
N ILE A 53 -1.24 11.62 5.48
CA ILE A 53 -0.61 11.85 6.78
C ILE A 53 -1.68 11.70 7.86
N LYS A 54 -2.82 12.37 7.67
CA LYS A 54 -3.97 12.22 8.58
C LYS A 54 -4.43 10.78 8.66
N LEU A 55 -4.48 10.06 7.54
CA LEU A 55 -4.87 8.65 7.53
C LEU A 55 -3.90 7.79 8.37
N ILE A 56 -2.59 7.98 8.21
CA ILE A 56 -1.56 7.28 8.98
C ILE A 56 -1.72 7.56 10.48
N GLU A 57 -1.97 8.82 10.85
CA GLU A 57 -2.19 9.25 12.22
C GLU A 57 -3.42 8.60 12.84
N VAL A 58 -4.60 8.74 12.22
CA VAL A 58 -5.87 8.24 12.79
C VAL A 58 -5.95 6.72 12.84
N THR A 59 -5.17 6.03 12.00
CA THR A 59 -5.07 4.56 12.00
C THR A 59 -3.91 4.03 12.83
N ASN A 60 -3.09 4.91 13.41
CA ASN A 60 -1.87 4.56 14.15
C ASN A 60 -0.88 3.69 13.37
N LEU A 61 -0.84 3.80 12.03
CA LEU A 61 -0.01 2.93 11.18
C LEU A 61 1.48 3.04 11.53
N GLY A 62 1.97 4.25 11.83
CA GLY A 62 3.37 4.51 12.20
C GLY A 62 3.82 3.87 13.51
N ARG A 63 2.91 3.40 14.38
CA ARG A 63 3.28 2.60 15.56
C ARG A 63 3.64 1.16 15.20
N SER A 64 3.08 0.67 14.09
CA SER A 64 3.26 -0.70 13.62
C SER A 64 4.31 -0.83 12.50
N PHE A 65 4.79 0.30 11.98
CA PHE A 65 5.64 0.34 10.80
C PHE A 65 6.62 1.51 10.84
N ASP A 66 7.91 1.26 10.61
CA ASP A 66 8.94 2.30 10.55
C ASP A 66 8.87 3.03 9.20
N LEU A 67 8.16 4.16 9.18
CA LEU A 67 7.96 4.96 7.98
C LEU A 67 9.23 5.68 7.51
N ASN A 68 10.27 5.78 8.35
CA ASN A 68 11.56 6.37 7.97
C ASN A 68 12.48 5.34 7.29
N ASN A 69 12.22 4.05 7.51
CA ASN A 69 12.98 2.97 6.92
C ASN A 69 12.07 1.83 6.48
N ILE A 70 11.32 2.10 5.41
CA ILE A 70 10.25 1.24 4.91
C ILE A 70 10.74 -0.17 4.50
N PHE A 71 12.02 -0.33 4.17
CA PHE A 71 12.58 -1.59 3.65
C PHE A 71 13.51 -2.33 4.65
N LYS A 72 13.45 -2.01 5.95
CA LYS A 72 14.36 -2.46 7.01
C LYS A 72 14.13 -3.90 7.51
N ASP A 73 14.16 -4.88 6.62
CA ASP A 73 14.38 -6.31 6.95
C ASP A 73 13.17 -7.23 7.18
N ASP A 74 11.91 -6.80 6.98
CA ASP A 74 10.82 -7.76 6.75
C ASP A 74 10.63 -8.02 5.25
N VAL A 75 11.28 -9.07 4.76
CA VAL A 75 11.17 -9.52 3.36
C VAL A 75 9.71 -9.68 2.94
N ARG A 76 8.84 -10.18 3.81
CA ARG A 76 7.43 -10.42 3.47
C ARG A 76 6.70 -9.09 3.26
N SER A 77 6.86 -8.13 4.16
CA SER A 77 6.27 -6.80 4.02
C SER A 77 6.89 -6.04 2.84
N ASN A 78 8.22 -6.07 2.71
CA ASN A 78 8.96 -5.47 1.61
C ASN A 78 8.43 -5.99 0.26
N SER A 79 8.31 -7.31 0.09
CA SER A 79 7.78 -7.91 -1.12
C SER A 79 6.38 -7.41 -1.47
N ARG A 80 5.51 -7.17 -0.47
CA ARG A 80 4.17 -6.60 -0.73
C ARG A 80 4.26 -5.16 -1.22
N ILE A 81 5.13 -4.34 -0.63
CA ILE A 81 5.34 -2.94 -1.03
C ILE A 81 5.96 -2.88 -2.43
N LEU A 82 7.00 -3.67 -2.68
CA LEU A 82 7.69 -3.75 -3.97
C LEU A 82 6.75 -4.22 -5.09
N ASN A 83 5.88 -5.19 -4.82
CA ASN A 83 4.84 -5.61 -5.76
C ASN A 83 3.90 -4.46 -6.15
N ILE A 84 3.45 -3.66 -5.17
CA ILE A 84 2.56 -2.53 -5.42
C ILE A 84 3.27 -1.47 -6.27
N LEU A 85 4.52 -1.14 -5.93
CA LEU A 85 5.34 -0.20 -6.70
C LEU A 85 5.56 -0.70 -8.14
N GLU A 86 5.85 -1.99 -8.32
CA GLU A 86 6.03 -2.58 -9.65
C GLU A 86 4.75 -2.59 -10.47
N ARG A 87 3.59 -2.88 -9.85
CA ARG A 87 2.29 -2.76 -10.52
C ARG A 87 2.06 -1.34 -11.04
N TRP A 88 2.22 -0.33 -10.19
CA TRP A 88 2.08 1.06 -10.60
C TRP A 88 3.09 1.46 -11.69
N ASN A 89 4.33 0.96 -11.60
CA ASN A 89 5.36 1.19 -12.61
C ASN A 89 4.96 0.60 -13.97
N ARG A 90 4.25 -0.53 -13.97
CA ARG A 90 3.67 -1.17 -15.16
C ARG A 90 2.33 -0.58 -15.60
N ARG A 91 1.89 0.53 -15.00
CA ARG A 91 0.57 1.13 -15.23
C ARG A 91 -0.59 0.18 -14.90
N LEU A 92 -0.36 -0.76 -13.98
CA LEU A 92 -1.39 -1.61 -13.42
C LEU A 92 -1.94 -0.96 -12.16
N ASP A 93 -3.25 -0.84 -12.11
CA ASP A 93 -3.98 -0.33 -10.97
C ASP A 93 -3.96 -1.32 -9.78
N VAL A 94 -4.28 -0.77 -8.61
CA VAL A 94 -4.59 -1.53 -7.40
C VAL A 94 -5.84 -0.94 -6.75
N ASP A 95 -6.59 -1.75 -6.03
CA ASP A 95 -7.75 -1.23 -5.31
C ASP A 95 -7.32 -0.23 -4.22
N PRO A 96 -8.19 0.70 -3.81
CA PRO A 96 -8.03 1.47 -2.58
C PRO A 96 -7.90 0.60 -1.32
N PRO A 97 -7.19 1.06 -0.27
CA PRO A 97 -7.28 0.44 1.06
C PRO A 97 -8.70 0.52 1.62
N THR A 98 -9.04 -0.41 2.51
CA THR A 98 -10.33 -0.44 3.20
C THR A 98 -10.13 -0.12 4.68
N ILE A 99 -10.81 0.92 5.13
CA ILE A 99 -10.83 1.39 6.51
C ILE A 99 -12.20 1.04 7.12
N ILE A 100 -12.17 0.50 8.33
CA ILE A 100 -13.36 0.31 9.15
C ILE A 100 -13.34 1.36 10.25
N ARG A 101 -14.46 2.04 10.45
CA ARG A 101 -14.67 2.85 11.65
C ARG A 101 -15.13 1.93 12.78
N ASN A 102 -14.32 1.84 13.84
CA ASN A 102 -14.64 1.06 15.04
C ASN A 102 -14.77 2.03 16.24
N ASN A 103 -16.00 2.37 16.60
CA ASN A 103 -16.33 3.40 17.58
C ASN A 103 -15.59 4.72 17.29
N ASP A 104 -14.63 5.07 18.16
CA ASP A 104 -13.82 6.29 18.10
C ASP A 104 -12.48 6.08 17.38
N SER A 105 -12.27 4.93 16.74
CA SER A 105 -11.02 4.58 16.05
C SER A 105 -11.26 4.22 14.58
N TYR A 106 -10.20 4.36 13.78
CA TYR A 106 -10.15 3.90 12.40
C TYR A 106 -9.09 2.81 12.27
N ILE A 107 -9.43 1.69 11.65
CA ILE A 107 -8.50 0.57 11.46
C ILE A 107 -8.47 0.10 10.02
N PHE A 108 -7.31 -0.37 9.56
CA PHE A 108 -7.20 -1.03 8.27
C PHE A 108 -7.83 -2.43 8.33
N LYS A 109 -8.88 -2.65 7.55
CA LYS A 109 -9.31 -4.01 7.17
C LYS A 109 -8.29 -4.62 6.23
N ASP A 110 -7.87 -3.83 5.24
CA ASP A 110 -6.87 -4.21 4.24
C ASP A 110 -6.21 -2.96 3.61
N GLY A 111 -5.05 -3.13 2.98
CA GLY A 111 -4.38 -2.08 2.20
C GLY A 111 -3.34 -1.26 2.96
N ARG A 112 -2.84 -1.76 4.11
CA ARG A 112 -1.72 -1.17 4.84
C ARG A 112 -0.49 -0.93 3.94
N HIS A 113 -0.03 -1.97 3.25
CA HIS A 113 1.13 -1.87 2.34
C HIS A 113 0.89 -0.93 1.15
N ARG A 114 -0.37 -0.79 0.67
CA ARG A 114 -0.74 0.17 -0.38
C ARG A 114 -0.64 1.61 0.11
N THR A 115 -1.05 1.84 1.36
CA THR A 115 -0.88 3.14 2.02
C THR A 115 0.61 3.46 2.22
N ILE A 116 1.40 2.50 2.68
CA ILE A 116 2.86 2.68 2.86
C ILE A 116 3.54 2.97 1.53
N ALA A 117 3.21 2.21 0.46
CA ALA A 117 3.76 2.45 -0.87
C ALA A 117 3.38 3.84 -1.41
N ALA A 118 2.15 4.28 -1.20
CA ALA A 118 1.72 5.63 -1.60
C ALA A 118 2.43 6.73 -0.79
N TYR A 119 2.63 6.51 0.51
CA TYR A 119 3.38 7.40 1.39
C TYR A 119 4.85 7.50 0.97
N TYR A 120 5.46 6.37 0.63
CA TYR A 120 6.82 6.31 0.10
C TYR A 120 6.98 7.13 -1.19
N LEU A 121 5.96 7.11 -2.06
CA LEU A 121 5.90 7.95 -3.26
C LEU A 121 5.50 9.40 -3.00
N GLN A 122 5.38 9.82 -1.73
CA GLN A 122 5.02 11.17 -1.31
C GLN A 122 3.65 11.62 -1.87
N ALA A 123 2.73 10.67 -2.06
CA ALA A 123 1.37 10.99 -2.49
C ALA A 123 0.68 11.83 -1.42
N LYS A 124 0.08 12.96 -1.81
CA LYS A 124 -0.64 13.83 -0.86
C LYS A 124 -1.94 13.20 -0.36
N THR A 125 -2.64 12.51 -1.27
CA THR A 125 -3.95 11.93 -1.01
C THR A 125 -4.07 10.53 -1.58
N ILE A 126 -4.89 9.68 -0.95
CA ILE A 126 -5.27 8.37 -1.48
C ILE A 126 -6.78 8.18 -1.39
N PRO A 127 -7.42 7.50 -2.36
CA PRO A 127 -8.77 7.02 -2.19
C PRO A 127 -8.76 5.92 -1.12
N VAL A 128 -9.81 5.85 -0.30
CA VAL A 128 -10.03 4.78 0.67
C VAL A 128 -11.50 4.36 0.64
N PHE A 129 -11.77 3.07 0.78
CA PHE A 129 -13.11 2.59 1.09
C PHE A 129 -13.35 2.72 2.59
N LEU A 130 -14.31 3.54 2.99
CA LEU A 130 -14.74 3.67 4.37
C LEU A 130 -15.98 2.80 4.61
N LYS A 131 -15.84 1.83 5.51
CA LYS A 131 -16.93 0.96 5.95
C LYS A 131 -17.28 1.26 7.41
N LYS A 132 -18.56 1.14 7.73
CA LYS A 132 -19.07 1.18 9.11
C LYS A 132 -18.94 -0.18 9.76
#